data_AF-A0A5E4TM58-F1
#
_entry.id   AF-A0A5E4TM58-F1
#
_cell.length_a   1.000
_cell.length_b   1.000
_cell.length_c   1.000
_cell.angle_alpha   90.00
_cell.angle_beta   90.00
_cell.angle_gamma   90.00
#
_symmetry.space_group_name_H-M   'P 1'
#
loop_
_entity.id
_entity.type
_entity.pdbx_description
1 polymer ?
#
loop_
_entity_poly.entity_id
_entity_poly.type
_entity_poly.pdbx_seq_one_letter_code
_entity_poly.pdbx_strand_id
1 'polypeptide(L)' 'MLTLSTQAITVALQRIAEKSAKQPSDAVINALLARELIHRVGKHFEPTQFGRSYCRNAYAVRPSW' A
#
# COMPACT_ATOMS: atom_id res chain seq x y z
N MET A 1 12.08 13.68 -4.45
CA MET A 1 11.65 12.54 -3.63
C MET A 1 10.27 12.84 -3.06
N LEU A 2 9.24 12.06 -3.39
CA LEU A 2 7.93 12.20 -2.74
C LEU A 2 8.06 11.76 -1.27
N THR A 3 8.05 12.71 -0.36
CA THR A 3 7.88 12.50 1.07
C THR A 3 6.41 12.17 1.32
N LEU A 4 6.05 10.90 1.09
CA LEU A 4 4.73 10.41 1.48
C LEU A 4 4.67 10.34 3.00
N SER A 5 3.63 10.92 3.58
CA SER A 5 3.36 10.75 5.00
C SER A 5 3.02 9.30 5.31
N THR A 6 3.26 8.87 6.55
CA THR A 6 2.89 7.54 7.04
C THR A 6 1.43 7.23 6.75
N GLN A 7 0.54 8.21 6.92
CA GLN A 7 -0.88 8.08 6.64
C GLN A 7 -1.18 7.84 5.15
N ALA A 8 -0.51 8.55 4.24
CA ALA A 8 -0.69 8.37 2.80
C ALA A 8 -0.26 6.96 2.36
N ILE A 9 0.83 6.44 2.93
CA ILE A 9 1.31 5.07 2.70
C ILE A 9 0.26 4.06 3.18
N THR A 10 -0.23 4.21 4.41
CA THR A 10 -1.20 3.28 5.00
C THR A 10 -2.53 3.27 4.23
N VAL A 11 -3.07 4.44 3.86
CA VAL A 11 -4.30 4.53 3.08
C VAL A 11 -4.14 3.92 1.69
N ALA A 12 -2.98 4.11 1.05
CA ALA A 12 -2.72 3.51 -0.25
C ALA A 12 -2.59 1.99 -0.17
N LEU A 13 -1.89 1.47 0.85
CA LEU A 13 -1.81 0.03 1.10
C LEU A 13 -3.18 -0.58 1.39
N GLN A 14 -4.04 0.12 2.14
CA GLN A 14 -5.41 -0.31 2.41
C GLN A 14 -6.29 -0.30 1.15
N ARG A 15 -6.15 0.68 0.27
CA ARG A 15 -6.89 0.70 -1.01
C ARG A 15 -6.48 -0.44 -1.92
N ILE A 16 -5.20 -0.78 -1.91
CA ILE A 16 -4.67 -1.95 -2.62
C ILE A 16 -5.22 -3.24 -1.97
N ALA A 17 -5.41 -3.24 -0.63
CA ALA A 17 -6.11 -4.27 0.15
C ALA A 17 -7.50 -4.61 -0.24
N GLU A 18 -8.33 -3.60 -0.16
CA GLU A 18 -9.75 -3.79 -0.30
C GLU A 18 -10.12 -3.89 -1.79
N LYS A 19 -9.13 -3.98 -2.70
CA LYS A 19 -9.28 -3.87 -4.15
C LYS A 19 -10.20 -2.69 -4.49
N SER A 20 -10.00 -1.58 -3.78
CA SER A 20 -10.91 -0.45 -3.80
C SER A 20 -10.97 0.12 -5.22
N ALA A 21 -12.17 0.51 -5.66
CA ALA A 21 -12.38 1.12 -6.98
C ALA A 21 -11.52 2.38 -7.20
N LYS A 22 -11.12 3.04 -6.11
CA LYS A 22 -10.26 4.24 -6.15
C LYS A 22 -8.81 3.84 -5.93
N GLN A 23 -8.13 3.42 -6.99
CA GLN A 23 -6.70 3.13 -6.94
C GLN A 23 -5.90 4.39 -6.53
N PRO A 24 -4.80 4.23 -5.76
CA PRO A 24 -3.88 5.32 -5.50
C PRO A 24 -3.22 5.80 -6.81
N SER A 25 -2.77 7.05 -6.84
CA SER A 25 -2.13 7.61 -8.04
C SER A 25 -0.82 6.88 -8.36
N ASP A 26 -0.40 6.89 -9.64
CA ASP A 26 0.83 6.20 -10.10
C ASP A 26 2.08 6.64 -9.33
N ALA A 27 2.15 7.92 -8.94
CA ALA A 27 3.23 8.45 -8.11
C ALA A 27 3.33 7.75 -6.75
N VAL A 28 2.19 7.43 -6.13
CA VAL A 28 2.11 6.70 -4.87
C VAL A 28 2.44 5.23 -5.09
N ILE A 29 1.94 4.62 -6.16
CA ILE A 29 2.25 3.22 -6.51
C ILE A 29 3.76 3.04 -6.71
N ASN A 30 4.40 3.89 -7.51
CA ASN A 30 5.85 3.85 -7.74
C ASN A 30 6.64 4.06 -6.44
N ALA A 31 6.17 4.94 -5.57
CA ALA A 31 6.79 5.18 -4.27
C ALA A 31 6.63 4.00 -3.28
N LEU A 32 5.54 3.23 -3.38
CA LEU A 32 5.32 2.00 -2.60
C LEU A 32 6.16 0.85 -3.15
N LEU A 33 6.26 0.71 -4.48
CA LEU A 33 7.12 -0.25 -5.16
C LEU A 33 8.60 0.00 -4.83
N ALA A 34 9.05 1.25 -4.90
CA ALA A 34 10.42 1.63 -4.55
C ALA A 34 10.78 1.39 -3.08
N ARG A 35 9.77 1.23 -2.21
CA ARG A 35 9.93 0.89 -0.78
C ARG A 35 9.64 -0.58 -0.49
N GLU A 36 9.45 -1.39 -1.53
CA GLU A 36 9.13 -2.82 -1.43
C GLU A 36 7.90 -3.13 -0.55
N LEU A 37 6.97 -2.17 -0.43
CA LEU A 37 5.76 -2.32 0.37
C LEU A 37 4.66 -3.05 -0.40
N ILE A 38 4.70 -2.96 -1.73
CA ILE A 38 3.79 -3.67 -2.63
C ILE A 38 4.60 -4.36 -3.74
N HIS A 39 4.00 -5.37 -4.35
CA HIS A 39 4.49 -5.98 -5.58
C HIS A 39 3.35 -6.10 -6.60
N ARG A 40 3.71 -6.22 -7.88
CA ARG A 40 2.75 -6.42 -8.96
C ARG A 40 2.53 -7.91 -9.17
N VAL A 41 1.29 -8.36 -9.05
CA VAL A 41 0.84 -9.72 -9.34
C VAL A 41 -0.07 -9.66 -10.56
N GLY A 42 0.51 -9.87 -11.75
CA GLY A 42 -0.18 -9.75 -13.03
C GLY A 42 -0.74 -8.33 -13.28
N LYS A 43 -2.06 -8.18 -13.25
CA LYS A 43 -2.76 -6.90 -13.46
C LYS A 43 -3.08 -6.15 -12.17
N HIS A 44 -2.78 -6.71 -11.01
CA HIS A 44 -3.10 -6.13 -9.70
C HIS A 44 -1.84 -5.91 -8.87
N PHE A 45 -1.99 -5.10 -7.83
CA PHE A 45 -0.96 -4.91 -6.81
C PHE A 45 -1.38 -5.62 -5.54
N GLU A 46 -0.42 -6.21 -4.85
CA GLU A 46 -0.60 -6.81 -3.55
C GLU A 46 0.49 -6.28 -2.60
N PRO A 47 0.25 -6.18 -1.29
CA PRO A 47 1.25 -5.80 -0.33
C PRO A 47 2.20 -6.97 -0.11
N THR A 48 3.45 -6.63 0.09
CA THR A 48 4.45 -7.59 0.54
C THR A 48 4.24 -7.90 2.02
N GLN A 49 5.02 -8.84 2.57
CA GLN A 49 5.08 -9.06 4.02
C GLN A 49 5.47 -7.79 4.78
N PHE A 50 6.35 -6.97 4.21
CA PHE A 50 6.75 -5.67 4.77
C PHE A 50 5.59 -4.67 4.72
N GLY A 51 4.88 -4.55 3.59
CA GLY A 51 3.69 -3.71 3.49
C GLY A 51 2.59 -4.09 4.49
N ARG A 52 2.35 -5.39 4.65
CA ARG A 52 1.40 -5.91 5.66
C ARG A 52 1.83 -5.57 7.08
N SER A 53 3.12 -5.72 7.40
CA SER A 53 3.66 -5.39 8.72
C SER A 53 3.64 -3.88 8.99
N TYR A 54 3.91 -3.07 7.97
CA TYR A 54 3.83 -1.62 8.01
C TYR A 54 2.40 -1.15 8.34
N CYS A 55 1.38 -1.68 7.64
CA CYS A 55 -0.02 -1.38 7.96
C CYS A 55 -0.39 -1.81 9.38
N ARG A 56 0.08 -2.98 9.83
CA ARG A 56 -0.20 -3.52 11.17
C ARG A 56 0.38 -2.64 12.28
N ASN A 57 1.58 -2.09 12.08
CA ASN A 57 2.21 -1.16 13.01
C ASN A 57 1.61 0.25 12.92
N ALA A 58 1.13 0.67 11.74
CA ALA A 58 0.67 2.02 11.54
C ALA A 58 -0.66 2.33 12.24
N TYR A 59 -1.75 1.55 12.10
CA TYR A 59 -2.99 1.75 12.89
C TYR A 59 -3.99 0.58 12.76
N ALA A 60 -4.42 0.03 13.91
CA ALA A 60 -5.64 -0.67 14.35
C ALA A 60 -6.64 -1.40 13.41
N VAL A 61 -6.70 -1.16 12.10
CA VAL A 61 -7.65 -1.84 11.20
C VAL A 61 -6.88 -2.91 10.45
N ARG A 62 -7.11 -4.18 10.83
CA ARG A 62 -6.62 -5.32 10.05
C ARG A 62 -7.35 -5.31 8.71
N PRO A 63 -6.67 -5.05 7.59
CA PRO A 63 -7.30 -5.29 6.31
C PRO A 63 -7.56 -6.80 6.19
N SER A 64 -8.67 -7.19 5.57
CA SER A 64 -9.18 -8.57 5.53
C SER A 64 -8.39 -9.50 4.59
N TRP A 65 -7.11 -9.22 4.37
CA TRP A 65 -6.18 -10.00 3.55
C TRP A 65 -6.09 -11.45 4.03
#